data_AF-A0A562ZFB9-F1
#
_entry.id   AF-A0A562ZFB9-F1
#
_cell.length_a   1.000
_cell.length_b   1.000
_cell.length_c   1.000
_cell.angle_alpha   90.00
_cell.angle_beta   90.00
_cell.angle_gamma   90.00
#
_symmetry.space_group_name_H-M   'P 1'
#
loop_
_entity.id
_entity.type
_entity.pdbx_description
1 polymer ?
#
loop_
_entity_poly.entity_id
_entity_poly.type
_entity_poly.pdbx_seq_one_letter_code
_entity_poly.pdbx_strand_id
1 'polypeptide(L)'
;MRLTIILVDGFTALDIVGGYEVLANVPAIQVEFAAKQRGPVWADTRRLALSAFKSFEEIETTDILYVPGGPGVGPALEDDEVIETIRRLAMTSTWTVGICNGVELLGKAGLLGGKEVTTNWAVREKVATYGATVKHVRYVRDGKLVTGAGVSASIDASLYLAGLIAGKEFAKTVQLGIEYYPDPPFGNGTPDDAPDFAKKMVRQFEAEGTERIRSLTAPV
;
A
#
# COMPACT_ATOMS: atom_id res chain seq x y z
N MET A 1 -6.75 13.26 12.94
CA MET A 1 -6.49 11.85 12.66
C MET A 1 -5.04 11.71 12.23
N ARG A 2 -4.25 10.88 12.90
CA ARG A 2 -2.89 10.53 12.49
C ARG A 2 -2.93 9.42 11.44
N LEU A 3 -2.28 9.63 10.31
CA LEU A 3 -2.04 8.65 9.27
C LEU A 3 -0.58 8.22 9.34
N THR A 4 -0.34 6.96 9.70
CA THR A 4 1.01 6.38 9.71
C THR A 4 1.20 5.53 8.47
N ILE A 5 2.10 5.96 7.59
CA ILE A 5 2.51 5.22 6.40
C ILE A 5 3.77 4.42 6.72
N ILE A 6 3.67 3.09 6.62
CA ILE A 6 4.79 2.18 6.86
C ILE A 6 5.72 2.20 5.65
N LEU A 7 6.98 2.54 5.88
CA LEU A 7 8.06 2.46 4.90
C LEU A 7 8.89 1.21 5.17
N VAL A 8 9.04 0.39 4.12
CA VAL A 8 9.93 -0.76 4.07
C VAL A 8 10.90 -0.53 2.92
N ASP A 9 12.19 -0.85 3.11
CA ASP A 9 13.19 -0.73 2.04
C ASP A 9 12.77 -1.53 0.81
N GLY A 10 12.77 -0.90 -0.36
CA GLY A 10 12.26 -1.50 -1.58
C GLY A 10 10.75 -1.36 -1.77
N PHE A 11 10.11 -0.36 -1.17
CA PHE A 11 8.71 -0.03 -1.46
C PHE A 11 8.52 0.40 -2.92
N THR A 12 7.32 0.20 -3.48
CA THR A 12 6.95 0.82 -4.76
C THR A 12 6.43 2.23 -4.50
N ALA A 13 7.07 3.25 -5.09
CA ALA A 13 6.82 4.65 -4.73
C ALA A 13 5.34 5.05 -4.88
N LEU A 14 4.68 4.65 -5.97
CA LEU A 14 3.29 5.03 -6.27
C LEU A 14 2.26 4.40 -5.32
N ASP A 15 2.57 3.26 -4.68
CA ASP A 15 1.74 2.70 -3.62
C ASP A 15 1.63 3.65 -2.44
N ILE A 16 2.68 4.42 -2.16
CA ILE A 16 2.73 5.41 -1.10
C ILE A 16 2.23 6.75 -1.61
N VAL A 17 2.91 7.32 -2.62
CA VAL A 17 2.69 8.73 -2.98
C VAL A 17 1.29 8.97 -3.52
N GLY A 18 0.67 7.99 -4.19
CA GLY A 18 -0.71 8.13 -4.67
C GLY A 18 -1.72 8.23 -3.53
N GLY A 19 -1.60 7.39 -2.50
CA GLY A 19 -2.47 7.46 -1.32
C GLY A 19 -2.16 8.64 -0.41
N TYR A 20 -0.87 8.98 -0.26
CA TYR A 20 -0.40 10.17 0.44
C TYR A 20 -1.00 11.44 -0.17
N GLU A 21 -0.90 11.61 -1.49
CA GLU A 21 -1.38 12.82 -2.19
C GLU A 21 -2.85 13.06 -1.90
N VAL A 22 -3.67 12.01 -1.87
CA VAL A 22 -5.10 12.14 -1.56
C VAL A 22 -5.35 12.42 -0.07
N LEU A 23 -4.78 11.61 0.83
CA LEU A 23 -5.12 11.68 2.25
C LEU A 23 -4.48 12.88 2.95
N ALA A 24 -3.31 13.34 2.51
CA ALA A 24 -2.67 14.55 3.04
C ALA A 24 -3.49 15.83 2.76
N ASN A 25 -4.30 15.82 1.70
CA ASN A 25 -5.20 16.93 1.35
C ASN A 25 -6.51 16.92 2.16
N VAL A 26 -6.72 15.95 3.06
CA VAL A 26 -7.85 15.98 4.01
C VAL A 26 -7.45 16.76 5.27
N PRO A 27 -8.05 17.92 5.58
CA PRO A 27 -7.56 18.83 6.64
C PRO A 27 -7.45 18.22 8.03
N ALA A 28 -8.26 17.21 8.32
CA ALA A 28 -8.25 16.50 9.61
C ALA A 28 -7.13 15.44 9.71
N ILE A 29 -6.38 15.17 8.64
CA ILE A 29 -5.35 14.14 8.58
C ILE A 29 -3.96 14.77 8.74
N GLN A 30 -3.17 14.22 9.67
CA GLN A 30 -1.74 14.51 9.83
C GLN A 30 -0.95 13.28 9.42
N VAL A 31 -0.07 13.42 8.43
CA VAL A 31 0.68 12.29 7.87
C VAL A 31 2.04 12.14 8.53
N GLU A 32 2.40 10.90 8.85
CA GLU A 32 3.72 10.52 9.35
C GLU A 32 4.25 9.33 8.53
N PHE A 33 5.51 9.44 8.10
CA PHE A 33 6.26 8.34 7.51
C PHE A 33 7.07 7.64 8.59
N ALA A 34 6.88 6.32 8.71
CA ALA A 34 7.48 5.52 9.75
C ALA A 34 8.25 4.34 9.17
N ALA A 35 9.42 4.04 9.73
CA ALA A 35 10.22 2.89 9.36
C ALA A 35 10.87 2.26 10.60
N LYS A 36 11.59 1.15 10.43
CA LYS A 36 12.38 0.53 11.51
C LYS A 36 13.36 1.52 12.15
N GLN A 37 13.99 2.37 11.33
CA GLN A 37 14.86 3.46 11.77
C GLN A 37 14.49 4.76 11.06
N ARG A 38 14.74 5.90 11.73
CA ARG A 38 14.64 7.22 11.09
C ARG A 38 15.64 7.34 9.95
N GLY A 39 15.30 8.15 8.94
CA GLY A 39 16.18 8.45 7.81
C GLY A 39 15.59 8.03 6.46
N PRO A 40 16.41 8.06 5.39
CA PRO A 40 15.94 7.71 4.06
C PRO A 40 15.64 6.21 3.95
N VAL A 41 14.46 5.88 3.42
CA VAL A 41 14.09 4.54 2.98
C VAL A 41 13.94 4.55 1.47
N TRP A 42 14.57 3.60 0.78
CA TRP A 42 14.67 3.63 -0.67
C TRP A 42 13.50 2.91 -1.34
N ALA A 43 13.02 3.47 -2.44
CA ALA A 43 12.10 2.81 -3.33
C ALA A 43 12.79 1.67 -4.09
N ASP A 44 11.99 0.78 -4.66
CA ASP A 44 12.37 -0.37 -5.49
C ASP A 44 13.25 -0.04 -6.70
N THR A 45 13.16 1.18 -7.23
CA THR A 45 14.04 1.67 -8.31
C THR A 45 15.43 2.08 -7.83
N ARG A 46 15.63 2.22 -6.50
CA ARG A 46 16.80 2.82 -5.85
C ARG A 46 17.11 4.26 -6.29
N ARG A 47 16.22 4.95 -7.00
CA ARG A 47 16.43 6.34 -7.46
C ARG A 47 15.63 7.38 -6.69
N LEU A 48 14.69 6.92 -5.88
CA LEU A 48 13.84 7.74 -5.03
C LEU A 48 13.94 7.19 -3.61
N ALA A 49 13.96 8.09 -2.63
CA ALA A 49 13.83 7.75 -1.23
C ALA A 49 12.77 8.64 -0.57
N LEU A 50 12.11 8.12 0.45
CA LEU A 50 11.26 8.89 1.36
C LEU A 50 11.90 8.88 2.74
N SER A 51 11.88 10.01 3.43
CA SER A 51 12.43 10.11 4.78
C SER A 51 11.41 9.67 5.82
N ALA A 52 11.74 8.63 6.59
CA ALA A 52 11.05 8.30 7.83
C ALA A 52 11.48 9.27 8.94
N PHE A 53 10.55 10.11 9.40
CA PHE A 53 10.78 11.04 10.51
C PHE A 53 10.50 10.41 11.88
N LYS A 54 9.89 9.22 11.88
CA LYS A 54 9.60 8.42 13.07
C LYS A 54 10.13 7.00 12.87
N SER A 55 10.71 6.41 13.91
CA SER A 55 10.87 4.96 13.97
C SER A 55 9.55 4.29 14.41
N PHE A 56 9.42 2.99 14.20
CA PHE A 56 8.25 2.22 14.64
C PHE A 56 8.01 2.30 16.16
N GLU A 57 9.08 2.34 16.95
CA GLU A 57 9.03 2.43 18.42
C GLU A 57 8.46 3.78 18.90
N GLU A 58 8.60 4.85 18.11
CA GLU A 58 8.10 6.18 18.46
C GLU A 58 6.61 6.37 18.21
N ILE A 59 5.95 5.38 17.58
CA ILE A 59 4.54 5.44 17.24
C ILE A 59 3.81 4.42 18.09
N GLU A 60 3.16 4.89 19.15
CA GLU A 60 2.36 4.03 20.01
C GLU A 60 1.01 3.68 19.37
N THR A 61 0.37 4.66 18.74
CA THR A 61 -0.99 4.56 18.17
C THR A 61 -1.11 5.36 16.88
N THR A 62 -2.04 4.95 16.02
CA THR A 62 -2.38 5.67 14.79
C THR A 62 -3.88 5.60 14.55
N ASP A 63 -4.46 6.60 13.87
CA ASP A 63 -5.88 6.54 13.48
C ASP A 63 -6.05 5.79 12.15
N ILE A 64 -5.07 5.93 11.25
CA ILE A 64 -5.02 5.28 9.94
C ILE A 64 -3.66 4.61 9.79
N LEU A 65 -3.64 3.28 9.82
CA LEU A 65 -2.47 2.50 9.45
C LEU A 65 -2.48 2.31 7.93
N TYR A 66 -1.41 2.66 7.23
CA TYR A 66 -1.29 2.51 5.78
C TYR A 66 -0.06 1.67 5.43
N VAL A 67 -0.29 0.52 4.79
CA VAL A 67 0.72 -0.48 4.44
C VAL A 67 0.84 -0.61 2.92
N PRO A 68 1.88 -0.01 2.31
CA PRO A 68 2.12 -0.07 0.87
C PRO A 68 2.76 -1.40 0.45
N GLY A 69 2.79 -1.65 -0.85
CA GLY A 69 3.52 -2.77 -1.45
C GLY A 69 4.89 -2.42 -2.01
N GLY A 70 5.37 -3.33 -2.83
CA GLY A 70 6.67 -3.32 -3.50
C GLY A 70 7.46 -4.60 -3.25
N PRO A 71 8.60 -4.81 -3.94
CA PRO A 71 9.37 -6.03 -3.75
C PRO A 71 10.02 -6.14 -2.36
N GLY A 72 10.18 -5.02 -1.65
CA GLY A 72 10.57 -4.99 -0.23
C GLY A 72 9.65 -5.77 0.72
N VAL A 73 8.40 -6.03 0.31
CA VAL A 73 7.46 -6.87 1.08
C VAL A 73 8.02 -8.28 1.32
N GLY A 74 8.77 -8.85 0.36
CA GLY A 74 9.31 -10.21 0.48
C GLY A 74 10.20 -10.36 1.72
N PRO A 75 11.29 -9.59 1.85
CA PRO A 75 12.09 -9.56 3.08
C PRO A 75 11.31 -9.15 4.34
N ALA A 76 10.37 -8.21 4.22
CA ALA A 76 9.59 -7.73 5.38
C ALA A 76 8.60 -8.77 5.94
N LEU A 77 8.19 -9.77 5.15
CA LEU A 77 7.40 -10.90 5.66
C LEU A 77 8.17 -11.79 6.65
N GLU A 78 9.51 -11.69 6.65
CA GLU A 78 10.43 -12.40 7.54
C GLU A 78 11.02 -11.49 8.64
N ASP A 79 10.64 -10.20 8.68
CA ASP A 79 11.05 -9.26 9.74
C ASP A 79 9.94 -9.16 10.80
N ASP A 80 10.15 -9.87 11.92
CA ASP A 80 9.21 -9.89 13.04
C ASP A 80 8.89 -8.48 13.56
N GLU A 81 9.85 -7.54 13.54
CA GLU A 81 9.61 -6.18 14.03
C GLU A 81 8.60 -5.43 13.15
N VAL A 82 8.67 -5.62 11.82
CA VAL A 82 7.70 -5.05 10.88
C VAL A 82 6.32 -5.65 11.12
N ILE A 83 6.23 -6.97 11.24
CA ILE A 83 4.97 -7.69 11.43
C ILE A 83 4.31 -7.33 12.77
N GLU A 84 5.07 -7.31 13.86
CA GLU A 84 4.56 -6.92 15.18
C GLU A 84 4.14 -5.46 15.20
N THR A 85 4.88 -4.56 14.54
CA THR A 85 4.49 -3.15 14.43
C THR A 85 3.17 -3.00 13.69
N ILE A 86 3.00 -3.66 12.54
CA ILE A 86 1.76 -3.63 11.77
C ILE A 86 0.61 -4.18 12.63
N ARG A 87 0.79 -5.31 13.31
CA ARG A 87 -0.22 -5.89 14.19
C ARG A 87 -0.61 -4.92 15.30
N ARG A 88 0.37 -4.36 16.01
CA ARG A 88 0.18 -3.42 17.12
C ARG A 88 -0.55 -2.15 16.70
N LEU A 89 -0.12 -1.52 15.61
CA LEU A 89 -0.77 -0.31 15.10
C LEU A 89 -2.17 -0.61 14.54
N ALA A 90 -2.35 -1.77 13.90
CA ALA A 90 -3.66 -2.19 13.43
C ALA A 90 -4.66 -2.29 14.59
N MET A 91 -4.26 -2.77 15.77
CA MET A 91 -5.15 -2.87 16.95
C MET A 91 -5.71 -1.52 17.40
N THR A 92 -4.96 -0.43 17.23
CA THR A 92 -5.36 0.91 17.68
C THR A 92 -5.99 1.75 16.57
N SER A 93 -5.78 1.37 15.30
CA SER A 93 -6.30 2.09 14.14
C SER A 93 -7.82 2.06 14.01
N THR A 94 -8.37 3.21 13.63
CA THR A 94 -9.75 3.36 13.16
C THR A 94 -9.90 2.82 11.74
N TRP A 95 -8.85 2.98 10.91
CA TRP A 95 -8.77 2.45 9.55
C TRP A 95 -7.43 1.75 9.33
N THR A 96 -7.46 0.61 8.65
CA THR A 96 -6.26 -0.08 8.17
C THR A 96 -6.32 -0.15 6.65
N VAL A 97 -5.28 0.34 5.99
CA VAL A 97 -5.18 0.39 4.53
C VAL A 97 -4.05 -0.53 4.08
N GLY A 98 -4.33 -1.40 3.11
CA GLY A 98 -3.33 -2.23 2.45
C GLY A 98 -3.39 -2.06 0.94
N ILE A 99 -2.27 -1.75 0.30
CA ILE A 99 -2.19 -1.55 -1.15
C ILE A 99 -1.30 -2.61 -1.78
N CYS A 100 -1.66 -3.07 -2.99
CA CYS A 100 -0.85 -3.97 -3.79
C CYS A 100 -0.53 -5.25 -2.98
N ASN A 101 0.72 -5.72 -3.04
CA ASN A 101 1.20 -6.86 -2.24
C ASN A 101 1.49 -6.50 -0.77
N GLY A 102 1.38 -5.23 -0.34
CA GLY A 102 1.46 -4.85 1.08
C GLY A 102 0.38 -5.53 1.94
N VAL A 103 -0.70 -5.98 1.31
CA VAL A 103 -1.75 -6.81 1.91
C VAL A 103 -1.20 -8.14 2.45
N GLU A 104 -0.11 -8.69 1.90
CA GLU A 104 0.54 -9.88 2.46
C GLU A 104 1.09 -9.62 3.86
N LEU A 105 1.61 -8.42 4.16
CA LEU A 105 2.06 -8.05 5.50
C LEU A 105 0.90 -7.98 6.49
N LEU A 106 -0.28 -7.50 6.05
CA LEU A 106 -1.50 -7.54 6.86
C LEU A 106 -1.95 -8.98 7.12
N GLY A 107 -1.80 -9.86 6.12
CA GLY A 107 -2.05 -11.30 6.23
C GLY A 107 -1.17 -11.97 7.27
N LYS A 108 0.16 -11.75 7.17
CA LYS A 108 1.16 -12.23 8.14
C LYS A 108 0.93 -11.67 9.55
N ALA A 109 0.46 -10.43 9.65
CA ALA A 109 0.05 -9.83 10.93
C ALA A 109 -1.25 -10.43 11.51
N GLY A 110 -1.95 -11.32 10.78
CA GLY A 110 -3.15 -12.00 11.25
C GLY A 110 -4.45 -11.21 11.04
N LEU A 111 -4.46 -10.22 10.15
CA LEU A 111 -5.56 -9.25 10.02
C LEU A 111 -6.61 -9.64 8.98
N LEU A 112 -6.38 -10.69 8.19
CA LEU A 112 -7.20 -10.98 7.01
C LEU A 112 -8.16 -12.18 7.15
N GLY A 113 -8.08 -12.94 8.24
CA GLY A 113 -8.90 -14.14 8.44
C GLY A 113 -10.40 -13.81 8.38
N GLY A 114 -11.11 -14.43 7.43
CA GLY A 114 -12.54 -14.22 7.21
C GLY A 114 -12.90 -12.86 6.59
N LYS A 115 -11.92 -12.10 6.08
CA LYS A 115 -12.13 -10.76 5.50
C LYS A 115 -12.24 -10.79 3.98
N GLU A 116 -13.03 -9.88 3.43
CA GLU A 116 -13.00 -9.57 2.00
C GLU A 116 -11.92 -8.53 1.69
N VAL A 117 -11.00 -8.87 0.78
CA VAL A 117 -9.86 -8.01 0.41
C VAL A 117 -9.62 -8.01 -1.09
N THR A 118 -8.88 -7.03 -1.60
CA THR A 118 -8.19 -7.09 -2.89
C THR A 118 -6.69 -6.91 -2.68
N THR A 119 -5.89 -7.18 -3.70
CA THR A 119 -4.43 -7.08 -3.65
C THR A 119 -3.88 -6.99 -5.09
N ASN A 120 -2.56 -6.93 -5.26
CA ASN A 120 -1.93 -7.06 -6.56
C ASN A 120 -2.35 -8.39 -7.22
N TRP A 121 -2.68 -8.32 -8.51
CA TRP A 121 -3.18 -9.46 -9.28
C TRP A 121 -2.23 -10.66 -9.29
N ALA A 122 -0.92 -10.43 -9.15
CA ALA A 122 0.11 -11.47 -9.14
C ALA A 122 0.20 -12.25 -7.81
N VAL A 123 -0.39 -11.74 -6.71
CA VAL A 123 -0.29 -12.37 -5.37
C VAL A 123 -1.65 -12.72 -4.76
N ARG A 124 -2.74 -12.66 -5.53
CA ARG A 124 -4.10 -13.01 -5.07
C ARG A 124 -4.16 -14.39 -4.40
N GLU A 125 -3.53 -15.40 -5.01
CA GLU A 125 -3.51 -16.76 -4.47
C GLU A 125 -2.77 -16.84 -3.13
N LYS A 126 -1.64 -16.12 -2.99
CA LYS A 126 -0.89 -16.05 -1.73
C LYS A 126 -1.72 -15.38 -0.64
N VAL A 127 -2.36 -14.26 -0.94
CA VAL A 127 -3.21 -13.54 0.04
C VAL A 127 -4.38 -14.40 0.51
N ALA A 128 -4.97 -15.21 -0.37
CA ALA A 128 -6.05 -16.14 0.01
C ALA A 128 -5.61 -17.18 1.06
N THR A 129 -4.32 -17.54 1.13
CA THR A 129 -3.80 -18.49 2.12
C THR A 129 -3.88 -17.97 3.56
N TYR A 130 -4.03 -16.65 3.76
CA TYR A 130 -4.28 -16.05 5.08
C TYR A 130 -5.75 -16.13 5.52
N GLY A 131 -6.58 -16.91 4.83
CA GLY A 131 -8.01 -17.08 5.15
C GLY A 131 -8.90 -15.94 4.67
N ALA A 132 -8.43 -15.13 3.73
CA ALA A 132 -9.16 -14.00 3.15
C ALA A 132 -9.94 -14.41 1.89
N THR A 133 -11.08 -13.77 1.64
CA THR A 133 -11.79 -13.84 0.36
C THR A 133 -11.27 -12.74 -0.57
N VAL A 134 -10.46 -13.10 -1.56
CA VAL A 134 -9.84 -12.13 -2.48
C VAL A 134 -10.79 -11.78 -3.62
N LYS A 135 -11.17 -10.51 -3.72
CA LYS A 135 -12.03 -9.92 -4.76
C LYS A 135 -11.20 -9.37 -5.90
N HIS A 136 -11.65 -9.57 -7.13
CA HIS A 136 -11.01 -9.02 -8.34
C HIS A 136 -11.52 -7.61 -8.64
N VAL A 137 -11.35 -6.69 -7.68
CA VAL A 137 -11.82 -5.31 -7.76
C VAL A 137 -10.67 -4.34 -7.46
N ARG A 138 -10.82 -3.09 -7.91
CA ARG A 138 -9.78 -2.07 -7.78
C ARG A 138 -9.52 -1.66 -6.32
N TYR A 139 -10.58 -1.61 -5.51
CA TYR A 139 -10.51 -1.45 -4.06
C TYR A 139 -11.74 -2.09 -3.41
N VAL A 140 -11.63 -2.50 -2.14
CA VAL A 140 -12.74 -3.03 -1.35
C VAL A 140 -12.59 -2.64 0.12
N ARG A 141 -13.71 -2.57 0.82
CA ARG A 141 -13.77 -2.34 2.26
C ARG A 141 -14.48 -3.49 2.96
N ASP A 142 -13.90 -3.95 4.06
CA ASP A 142 -14.51 -4.85 5.04
C ASP A 142 -14.25 -4.31 6.46
N GLY A 143 -15.31 -3.82 7.12
CA GLY A 143 -15.18 -3.18 8.44
C GLY A 143 -14.26 -1.96 8.39
N LYS A 144 -13.14 -2.04 9.10
CA LYS A 144 -12.08 -1.00 9.12
C LYS A 144 -10.97 -1.20 8.09
N LEU A 145 -10.95 -2.35 7.42
CA LEU A 145 -9.94 -2.69 6.42
C LEU A 145 -10.37 -2.12 5.07
N VAL A 146 -9.51 -1.31 4.46
CA VAL A 146 -9.64 -0.85 3.07
C VAL A 146 -8.45 -1.40 2.31
N THR A 147 -8.68 -2.20 1.29
CA THR A 147 -7.59 -2.72 0.45
C THR A 147 -7.71 -2.22 -0.97
N GLY A 148 -6.57 -1.89 -1.57
CA GLY A 148 -6.44 -1.49 -2.97
C GLY A 148 -5.65 -2.53 -3.75
N ALA A 149 -5.97 -2.66 -5.03
CA ALA A 149 -5.25 -3.53 -5.96
C ALA A 149 -3.83 -3.02 -6.25
N GLY A 150 -3.27 -3.34 -7.40
CA GLY A 150 -1.89 -2.96 -7.74
C GLY A 150 -1.70 -1.45 -7.89
N VAL A 151 -0.66 -0.94 -7.23
CA VAL A 151 0.03 0.33 -7.50
C VAL A 151 -0.86 1.56 -7.59
N SER A 152 -1.41 1.88 -8.77
CA SER A 152 -2.23 3.07 -8.98
C SER A 152 -3.58 3.03 -8.25
N ALA A 153 -4.00 1.84 -7.80
CA ALA A 153 -5.18 1.68 -6.96
C ALA A 153 -5.04 2.38 -5.59
N SER A 154 -3.81 2.80 -5.19
CA SER A 154 -3.58 3.65 -4.01
C SER A 154 -4.42 4.92 -4.05
N ILE A 155 -4.53 5.56 -5.22
CA ILE A 155 -5.28 6.81 -5.39
C ILE A 155 -6.78 6.57 -5.18
N ASP A 156 -7.34 5.54 -5.84
CA ASP A 156 -8.77 5.24 -5.75
C ASP A 156 -9.20 4.78 -4.36
N ALA A 157 -8.41 3.89 -3.74
CA ALA A 157 -8.68 3.42 -2.39
C ALA A 157 -8.63 4.58 -1.38
N SER A 158 -7.68 5.50 -1.54
CA SER A 158 -7.57 6.68 -0.70
C SER A 158 -8.66 7.72 -0.97
N LEU A 159 -9.12 7.91 -2.22
CA LEU A 159 -10.26 8.80 -2.51
C LEU A 159 -11.55 8.24 -1.90
N TYR A 160 -11.73 6.92 -1.99
CA TYR A 160 -12.84 6.25 -1.32
C TYR A 160 -12.78 6.45 0.20
N LEU A 161 -11.61 6.26 0.82
CA LEU A 161 -11.42 6.48 2.25
C LEU A 161 -11.62 7.95 2.65
N ALA A 162 -11.13 8.91 1.85
CA ALA A 162 -11.37 10.33 2.07
C ALA A 162 -12.88 10.65 2.09
N GLY A 163 -13.67 10.00 1.22
CA GLY A 163 -15.12 10.11 1.21
C GLY A 163 -15.79 9.56 2.46
N LEU A 164 -15.23 8.50 3.06
CA LEU A 164 -15.70 7.95 4.33
C LEU A 164 -15.36 8.83 5.54
N ILE A 165 -14.23 9.54 5.49
CA ILE A 165 -13.73 10.36 6.61
C ILE A 165 -14.30 11.78 6.56
N ALA A 166 -14.22 12.44 5.40
CA ALA A 166 -14.55 13.87 5.23
C ALA A 166 -15.85 14.11 4.43
N GLY A 167 -16.51 13.05 3.99
CA GLY A 167 -17.72 13.11 3.19
C GLY A 167 -17.45 13.17 1.68
N LYS A 168 -18.46 12.74 0.91
CA LYS A 168 -18.37 12.57 -0.55
C LYS A 168 -18.02 13.85 -1.30
N GLU A 169 -18.61 14.98 -0.92
CA GLU A 169 -18.36 16.26 -1.62
C GLU A 169 -16.92 16.73 -1.40
N PHE A 170 -16.35 16.53 -0.21
CA PHE A 170 -14.95 16.86 0.03
C PHE A 170 -14.02 15.96 -0.78
N ALA A 171 -14.29 14.65 -0.85
CA ALA A 171 -13.50 13.73 -1.67
C ALA A 171 -13.51 14.11 -3.16
N LYS A 172 -14.65 14.59 -3.69
CA LYS A 172 -14.71 15.14 -5.06
C LYS A 172 -13.88 16.41 -5.22
N THR A 173 -13.83 17.27 -4.21
CA THR A 173 -12.96 18.46 -4.22
C THR A 173 -11.49 18.05 -4.26
N VAL A 174 -11.07 17.05 -3.47
CA VAL A 174 -9.70 16.51 -3.55
C VAL A 174 -9.44 15.92 -4.94
N GLN A 175 -10.37 15.10 -5.45
CA GLN A 175 -10.27 14.53 -6.81
C GLN A 175 -10.07 15.61 -7.88
N LEU A 176 -10.84 16.70 -7.81
CA LEU A 176 -10.70 17.85 -8.71
C LEU A 176 -9.36 18.57 -8.51
N GLY A 177 -8.95 18.80 -7.27
CA GLY A 177 -7.73 19.52 -6.94
C GLY A 177 -6.44 18.83 -7.42
N ILE A 178 -6.45 17.49 -7.47
CA ILE A 178 -5.35 16.70 -8.04
C ILE A 178 -5.59 16.30 -9.51
N GLU A 179 -6.66 16.82 -10.12
CA GLU A 179 -7.00 16.54 -11.51
C GLU A 179 -7.08 15.03 -11.83
N TYR A 180 -7.66 14.24 -10.91
CA TYR A 180 -7.76 12.80 -11.08
C TYR A 180 -8.90 12.41 -12.05
N TYR A 181 -8.58 12.46 -13.34
CA TYR A 181 -9.38 11.97 -14.47
C TYR A 181 -8.51 11.04 -15.36
N PRO A 182 -8.18 9.81 -14.92
CA PRO A 182 -7.26 8.96 -15.66
C PRO A 182 -7.79 8.59 -17.06
N ASP A 183 -6.94 8.75 -18.08
CA ASP A 183 -7.20 8.33 -19.47
C ASP A 183 -6.02 7.48 -20.00
N PRO A 184 -5.94 6.18 -19.62
CA PRO A 184 -4.78 5.34 -19.97
C PRO A 184 -4.72 5.04 -21.48
N PRO A 185 -3.57 5.27 -22.16
CA PRO A 185 -3.49 5.23 -23.62
C PRO A 185 -3.46 3.82 -24.24
N PHE A 186 -3.44 2.75 -23.42
CA PHE A 186 -3.23 1.37 -23.89
C PHE A 186 -4.42 0.42 -23.65
N GLY A 187 -5.57 0.94 -23.21
CA GLY A 187 -6.87 0.27 -23.34
C GLY A 187 -7.13 -0.99 -22.51
N ASN A 188 -6.23 -1.41 -21.60
CA ASN A 188 -6.54 -2.52 -20.68
C ASN A 188 -7.43 -2.02 -19.54
N GLY A 189 -8.68 -2.51 -19.47
CA GLY A 189 -9.61 -2.15 -18.40
C GLY A 189 -9.21 -2.76 -17.05
N THR A 190 -8.76 -4.00 -17.05
CA THR A 190 -8.28 -4.74 -15.88
C THR A 190 -7.02 -5.54 -16.20
N PRO A 191 -6.26 -6.03 -15.19
CA PRO A 191 -5.15 -6.95 -15.42
C PRO A 191 -5.58 -8.24 -16.14
N ASP A 192 -6.84 -8.67 -16.00
CA ASP A 192 -7.36 -9.90 -16.58
C ASP A 192 -7.49 -9.76 -18.12
N ASP A 193 -7.67 -8.55 -18.63
CA ASP A 193 -7.74 -8.22 -20.07
C ASP A 193 -6.36 -8.15 -20.74
N ALA A 194 -5.28 -8.08 -19.96
CA ALA A 194 -3.94 -7.87 -20.50
C ALA A 194 -3.44 -9.09 -21.31
N PRO A 195 -2.61 -8.89 -22.35
CA PRO A 195 -2.01 -9.99 -23.09
C PRO A 195 -1.16 -10.92 -22.21
N ASP A 196 -1.15 -12.22 -22.50
CA ASP A 196 -0.42 -13.21 -21.70
C ASP A 196 1.08 -12.95 -21.63
N PHE A 197 1.68 -12.44 -22.71
CA PHE A 197 3.11 -12.09 -22.69
C PHE A 197 3.39 -10.98 -21.67
N ALA A 198 2.51 -9.98 -21.55
CA ALA A 198 2.63 -8.89 -20.59
C ALA A 198 2.47 -9.41 -19.15
N LYS A 199 1.45 -10.24 -18.91
CA LYS A 199 1.26 -10.92 -17.61
C LYS A 199 2.50 -11.74 -17.22
N LYS A 200 3.07 -12.50 -18.15
CA LYS A 200 4.28 -13.31 -17.91
C LYS A 200 5.48 -12.44 -17.55
N MET A 201 5.74 -11.38 -18.29
CA MET A 201 6.86 -10.46 -18.02
C MET A 201 6.72 -9.79 -16.65
N VAL A 202 5.52 -9.30 -16.30
CA VAL A 202 5.30 -8.68 -15.00
C VAL A 202 5.49 -9.69 -13.86
N ARG A 203 4.96 -10.92 -13.98
CA ARG A 203 5.20 -11.97 -12.96
C ARG A 203 6.68 -12.27 -12.75
N GLN A 204 7.45 -12.32 -13.83
CA GLN A 204 8.90 -12.50 -13.73
C GLN A 204 9.56 -11.32 -13.01
N PHE A 205 9.18 -10.08 -13.38
CA PHE A 205 9.69 -8.87 -12.74
C PHE A 205 9.38 -8.81 -11.24
N GLU A 206 8.18 -9.24 -10.82
CA GLU A 206 7.81 -9.34 -9.41
C GLU A 206 8.61 -10.43 -8.69
N ALA A 207 8.74 -11.62 -9.28
CA ALA A 207 9.46 -12.74 -8.68
C ALA A 207 10.96 -12.45 -8.45
N GLU A 208 11.58 -11.69 -9.37
CA GLU A 208 12.99 -11.30 -9.30
C GLU A 208 13.19 -10.00 -8.50
N GLY A 209 12.12 -9.37 -8.00
CA GLY A 209 12.15 -8.02 -7.46
C GLY A 209 13.08 -7.84 -6.27
N THR A 210 13.09 -8.79 -5.32
CA THR A 210 14.00 -8.76 -4.17
C THR A 210 15.47 -8.80 -4.58
N GLU A 211 15.83 -9.70 -5.52
CA GLU A 211 17.21 -9.86 -5.97
C GLU A 211 17.66 -8.65 -6.81
N ARG A 212 16.75 -8.12 -7.63
CA ARG A 212 16.99 -6.87 -8.37
C ARG A 212 17.29 -5.72 -7.42
N ILE A 213 16.49 -5.54 -6.36
CA ILE A 213 16.68 -4.48 -5.38
C ILE A 213 18.02 -4.60 -4.63
N ARG A 214 18.52 -5.83 -4.42
CA ARG A 214 19.84 -6.09 -3.80
C ARG A 214 21.01 -5.80 -4.73
N SER A 215 20.84 -6.04 -6.04
CA SER A 215 21.89 -5.79 -7.04
C SER A 215 22.00 -4.31 -7.44
N LEU A 216 20.96 -3.51 -7.20
CA LEU A 216 20.98 -2.07 -7.40
C LEU A 216 21.65 -1.38 -6.19
N THR A 217 22.74 -0.66 -6.43
CA THR A 217 23.35 0.22 -5.43
C THR A 217 22.50 1.48 -5.25
N ALA A 218 22.29 1.90 -4.00
CA ALA A 218 21.75 3.23 -3.72
C ALA A 218 22.72 4.29 -4.27
N PRO A 219 22.24 5.32 -5.00
CA PRO A 219 23.08 6.41 -5.44
C PRO A 219 23.70 7.08 -4.20
N VAL A 220 25.02 7.30 -4.28
CA VAL A 220 25.83 8.00 -3.28
C VAL A 220 25.40 9.44 -3.16
#